data_AF-R9GX48-F1
#
_entry.id   AF-R9GX48-F1
#
_cell.length_a   1.000
_cell.length_b   1.000
_cell.length_c   1.000
_cell.angle_alpha   90.00
_cell.angle_beta   90.00
_cell.angle_gamma   90.00
#
_symmetry.space_group_name_H-M   'P 1'
#
loop_
_entity.id
_entity.type
_entity.pdbx_description
1 polymer ?
#
loop_
_entity_poly.entity_id
_entity_poly.type
_entity_poly.pdbx_seq_one_letter_code
_entity_poly.pdbx_strand_id
1 'polypeptide(L)'
;MLTYQSPFPLPEGGTIRANVINGNISGEQQIKEFGLAKDKWKVLSPVGDYNLLVIDDQNQTVAEAGSVNGASPEWVIDLASIVTFRSFPFFPPQDNMLDGIVDQYAFYVSDDNKNWKLVSKGTFANIAANRIKQRVQLPLLSVDVILNF
;
A
#
# COMPACT_ATOMS: atom_id res chain seq x y z
N MET A 1 29.64 4.37 12.53
CA MET A 1 28.69 3.48 11.84
C MET A 1 27.71 2.96 12.88
N LEU A 2 26.41 2.93 12.58
CA LEU A 2 25.40 2.40 13.49
C LEU A 2 25.40 0.87 13.39
N THR A 3 25.47 0.18 14.52
CA THR A 3 25.39 -1.28 14.62
C THR A 3 23.96 -1.67 14.99
N TYR A 4 23.39 -2.64 14.28
CA TYR A 4 22.10 -3.22 14.65
C TYR A 4 22.23 -3.99 15.97
N GLN A 5 21.41 -3.64 16.96
CA GLN A 5 21.41 -4.29 18.29
C GLN A 5 20.10 -5.02 18.55
N SER A 6 18.99 -4.42 18.14
CA SER A 6 17.63 -4.92 18.32
C SER A 6 16.71 -4.32 17.27
N PRO A 7 15.50 -4.85 17.09
CA PRO A 7 14.46 -4.19 16.29
C PRO A 7 14.25 -2.75 16.75
N PHE A 8 13.94 -1.87 15.82
CA PHE A 8 13.64 -0.46 16.07
C PHE A 8 12.40 -0.05 15.29
N PRO A 9 11.56 0.84 15.83
CA PRO A 9 10.36 1.30 15.13
C PRO A 9 10.75 2.21 13.95
N LEU A 10 10.00 2.10 12.87
CA LEU A 10 10.13 2.94 11.68
C LEU A 10 8.73 3.44 11.23
N PRO A 11 8.02 4.21 12.07
CA PRO A 11 6.61 4.53 11.84
C PRO A 11 6.38 5.35 10.58
N GLU A 12 7.31 6.25 10.26
CA GLU A 12 7.28 7.10 9.06
C GLU A 12 7.80 6.38 7.80
N GLY A 13 8.16 5.09 7.91
CA GLY A 13 8.81 4.35 6.83
C GLY A 13 10.19 4.89 6.48
N GLY A 14 10.67 4.52 5.30
CA GLY A 14 11.96 4.96 4.76
C GLY A 14 12.83 3.83 4.21
N THR A 15 14.05 4.18 3.82
CA THR A 15 14.99 3.22 3.22
C THR A 15 16.01 2.79 4.26
N ILE A 16 16.04 1.50 4.55
CA ILE A 16 17.08 0.87 5.35
C ILE A 16 18.14 0.31 4.42
N ARG A 17 19.40 0.62 4.73
CA ARG A 17 20.58 0.07 4.08
C ARG A 17 21.40 -0.65 5.14
N ALA A 18 21.69 -1.93 4.92
CA ALA A 18 22.41 -2.75 5.87
C ALA A 18 23.45 -3.61 5.15
N ASN A 19 24.58 -3.81 5.79
CA ASN A 19 25.66 -4.68 5.35
C ASN A 19 26.25 -5.38 6.57
N VAL A 20 26.68 -6.62 6.41
CA VAL A 20 27.41 -7.34 7.45
C VAL A 20 28.87 -6.88 7.43
N ILE A 21 29.44 -6.60 8.60
CA ILE A 21 30.86 -6.25 8.73
C ILE A 21 31.58 -7.29 9.59
N ASN A 22 32.71 -7.78 9.08
CA ASN A 22 33.64 -8.64 9.81
C ASN A 22 35.05 -8.04 9.71
N GLY A 23 35.46 -7.32 10.76
CA GLY A 23 36.71 -6.54 10.75
C GLY A 23 36.70 -5.47 9.65
N ASN A 24 37.63 -5.58 8.71
CA ASN A 24 37.72 -4.67 7.54
C ASN A 24 36.94 -5.15 6.32
N ILE A 25 36.27 -6.31 6.40
CA ILE A 25 35.50 -6.88 5.30
C ILE A 25 34.04 -6.45 5.46
N SER A 26 33.49 -5.85 4.40
CA SER A 26 32.05 -5.58 4.28
C SER A 26 31.43 -6.57 3.31
N GLY A 27 30.32 -7.19 3.71
CA GLY A 27 29.45 -7.94 2.82
C GLY A 27 28.65 -7.01 1.88
N GLU A 28 27.82 -7.63 1.04
CA GLU A 28 26.91 -6.93 0.13
C GLU A 28 25.92 -6.04 0.90
N GLN A 29 25.65 -4.84 0.36
CA GLN A 29 24.62 -3.96 0.89
C GLN A 29 23.24 -4.45 0.48
N GLN A 30 22.42 -4.77 1.47
CA GLN A 30 20.99 -4.98 1.32
C GLN A 30 20.25 -3.65 1.49
N ILE A 31 19.30 -3.39 0.59
CA ILE A 31 18.48 -2.17 0.60
C ILE A 31 17.02 -2.58 0.68
N LYS A 32 16.29 -2.05 1.65
CA LYS A 32 14.84 -2.27 1.79
C LYS A 32 14.13 -0.94 2.01
N GLU A 33 13.08 -0.72 1.23
CA GLU A 33 12.17 0.42 1.40
C GLU A 33 10.95 -0.04 2.19
N PHE A 34 10.60 0.72 3.23
CA PHE A 34 9.42 0.54 4.06
C PHE A 34 8.46 1.72 3.85
N GLY A 35 7.16 1.42 3.74
CA GLY A 35 6.12 2.45 3.76
C GLY A 35 5.80 2.89 5.19
N LEU A 36 4.79 3.75 5.32
CA LEU A 36 4.24 4.13 6.62
C LEU A 36 3.77 2.89 7.39
N ALA A 37 3.98 2.88 8.70
CA ALA A 37 3.41 1.85 9.56
C ALA A 37 1.88 1.93 9.56
N LYS A 38 1.23 0.77 9.44
CA LYS A 38 -0.23 0.62 9.31
C LYS A 38 -0.92 0.19 10.61
N ASP A 39 -0.20 0.16 11.72
CA ASP A 39 -0.66 -0.33 13.03
C ASP A 39 -1.89 0.41 13.57
N LYS A 40 -2.10 1.64 13.10
CA LYS A 40 -3.25 2.48 13.47
C LYS A 40 -4.28 2.64 12.36
N TRP A 41 -4.00 2.14 11.16
CA TRP A 41 -4.91 2.30 10.03
C TRP A 41 -6.19 1.49 10.25
N LYS A 42 -7.30 1.98 9.71
CA LYS A 42 -8.59 1.29 9.75
C LYS A 42 -9.18 1.21 8.37
N VAL A 43 -9.65 0.02 8.01
CA VAL A 43 -10.44 -0.17 6.80
C VAL A 43 -11.90 0.11 7.15
N LEU A 44 -12.44 1.20 6.61
CA LEU A 44 -13.82 1.65 6.82
C LEU A 44 -14.80 0.99 5.84
N SER A 45 -14.33 0.62 4.65
CA SER A 45 -15.13 -0.05 3.61
C SER A 45 -14.24 -0.96 2.75
N PRO A 46 -14.73 -2.12 2.30
CA PRO A 46 -15.98 -2.76 2.76
C PRO A 46 -15.90 -3.16 4.23
N VAL A 47 -17.05 -3.31 4.88
CA VAL A 47 -17.14 -3.80 6.27
C VAL A 47 -17.14 -5.33 6.27
N GLY A 48 -16.21 -5.95 7.01
CA GLY A 48 -16.16 -7.40 7.19
C GLY A 48 -14.81 -7.90 7.71
N ASP A 49 -14.75 -9.15 8.16
CA ASP A 49 -13.58 -9.70 8.86
C ASP A 49 -12.32 -9.84 7.98
N TYR A 50 -12.48 -9.93 6.66
CA TYR A 50 -11.38 -10.08 5.71
C TYR A 50 -10.88 -8.75 5.11
N ASN A 51 -11.47 -7.62 5.51
CA ASN A 51 -11.12 -6.33 4.93
C ASN A 51 -9.68 -5.88 5.31
N LEU A 52 -9.16 -6.36 6.44
CA LEU A 52 -7.81 -6.04 6.91
C LEU A 52 -6.70 -6.65 6.05
N LEU A 53 -7.02 -7.64 5.20
CA LEU A 53 -6.06 -8.24 4.27
C LEU A 53 -5.49 -7.20 3.28
N VAL A 54 -6.19 -6.09 3.03
CA VAL A 54 -5.71 -5.02 2.13
C VAL A 54 -4.54 -4.23 2.74
N ILE A 55 -4.33 -4.32 4.06
CA ILE A 55 -3.32 -3.56 4.81
C ILE A 55 -2.39 -4.43 5.68
N ASP A 56 -2.38 -5.75 5.51
CA ASP A 56 -1.65 -6.69 6.38
C ASP A 56 -0.13 -6.85 6.08
N ASP A 57 0.37 -6.17 5.04
CA ASP A 57 1.74 -6.27 4.53
C ASP A 57 2.18 -7.68 4.07
N GLN A 58 1.22 -8.58 3.79
CA GLN A 58 1.48 -9.91 3.27
C GLN A 58 1.20 -9.97 1.77
N ASN A 59 2.23 -10.27 0.97
CA ASN A 59 2.08 -10.29 -0.49
C ASN A 59 1.42 -11.59 -1.03
N GLN A 60 1.07 -12.52 -0.14
CA GLN A 60 0.40 -13.79 -0.46
C GLN A 60 -1.08 -13.79 -0.05
N THR A 61 -1.54 -12.77 0.69
CA THR A 61 -2.94 -12.63 1.05
C THR A 61 -3.68 -11.82 -0.02
N VAL A 62 -4.95 -12.12 -0.21
CA VAL A 62 -5.80 -11.47 -1.20
C VAL A 62 -6.98 -10.85 -0.50
N ALA A 63 -7.17 -9.55 -0.71
CA ALA A 63 -8.33 -8.82 -0.25
C ALA A 63 -9.37 -8.79 -1.38
N GLU A 64 -10.60 -9.18 -1.07
CA GLU A 64 -11.69 -9.22 -2.04
C GLU A 64 -12.76 -8.19 -1.67
N ALA A 65 -13.24 -7.46 -2.66
CA ALA A 65 -14.37 -6.56 -2.54
C ALA A 65 -15.33 -6.79 -3.71
N GLY A 66 -16.61 -6.97 -3.39
CA GLY A 66 -17.66 -7.15 -4.39
C GLY A 66 -18.24 -5.82 -4.84
N SER A 67 -18.75 -5.80 -6.08
CA SER A 67 -19.55 -4.67 -6.57
C SER A 67 -20.84 -4.53 -5.78
N VAL A 68 -21.16 -3.30 -5.37
CA VAL A 68 -22.41 -2.97 -4.67
C VAL A 68 -23.30 -2.20 -5.63
N ASN A 69 -24.50 -2.72 -5.92
CA ASN A 69 -25.46 -2.09 -6.83
C ASN A 69 -24.90 -1.73 -8.22
N GLY A 70 -23.95 -2.53 -8.72
CA GLY A 70 -23.29 -2.31 -10.01
C GLY A 70 -22.19 -1.25 -10.01
N ALA A 71 -21.85 -0.68 -8.86
CA ALA A 71 -20.67 0.18 -8.72
C ALA A 71 -19.39 -0.68 -8.61
N SER A 72 -18.28 -0.15 -9.13
CA SER A 72 -16.95 -0.72 -8.89
C SER A 72 -16.66 -0.81 -7.39
N PRO A 73 -15.98 -1.87 -6.92
CA PRO A 73 -15.59 -1.96 -5.52
C PRO A 73 -14.68 -0.81 -5.09
N GLU A 74 -14.74 -0.48 -3.80
CA GLU A 74 -13.91 0.56 -3.21
C GLU A 74 -13.34 0.10 -1.87
N TRP A 75 -12.16 0.60 -1.55
CA TRP A 75 -11.53 0.49 -0.25
C TRP A 75 -11.38 1.88 0.35
N VAL A 76 -11.97 2.06 1.54
CA VAL A 76 -11.86 3.31 2.30
C VAL A 76 -10.96 3.04 3.49
N ILE A 77 -9.84 3.77 3.57
CA ILE A 77 -8.82 3.56 4.61
C ILE A 77 -8.58 4.86 5.36
N ASP A 78 -8.87 4.84 6.67
CA ASP A 78 -8.52 5.88 7.63
C ASP A 78 -7.07 5.65 8.08
N LEU A 79 -6.19 6.64 7.85
CA LEU A 79 -4.77 6.54 8.16
C LEU A 79 -4.46 6.97 9.61
N ALA A 80 -5.50 7.29 10.39
CA ALA A 80 -5.49 7.75 11.78
C ALA A 80 -4.74 9.07 12.04
N SER A 81 -4.16 9.68 11.02
CA SER A 81 -3.48 10.97 11.09
C SER A 81 -3.28 11.55 9.70
N ILE A 82 -3.16 12.87 9.60
CA ILE A 82 -2.80 13.54 8.36
C ILE A 82 -1.35 13.20 8.02
N VAL A 83 -1.16 12.42 6.95
CA VAL A 83 0.16 11.99 6.46
C VAL A 83 0.43 12.52 5.06
N THR A 84 1.70 12.82 4.79
CA THR A 84 2.17 13.17 3.43
C THR A 84 2.88 11.98 2.82
N PHE A 85 2.37 11.47 1.70
CA PHE A 85 3.00 10.40 0.94
C PHE A 85 2.96 10.73 -0.55
N ARG A 86 3.89 10.13 -1.32
CA ARG A 86 4.11 10.46 -2.73
C ARG A 86 3.74 9.32 -3.67
N SER A 87 3.49 8.14 -3.14
CA SER A 87 3.13 7.01 -3.97
C SER A 87 2.28 6.03 -3.19
N PHE A 88 1.50 5.27 -3.94
CA PHE A 88 0.79 4.14 -3.42
C PHE A 88 1.30 2.85 -4.09
N PRO A 89 1.82 1.89 -3.32
CA PRO A 89 2.14 0.58 -3.85
C PRO A 89 0.88 -0.27 -4.01
N PHE A 90 0.67 -0.86 -5.18
CA PHE A 90 -0.37 -1.85 -5.40
C PHE A 90 0.27 -3.21 -5.71
N PHE A 91 -0.14 -4.25 -5.01
CA PHE A 91 0.37 -5.60 -5.22
C PHE A 91 -0.79 -6.48 -5.72
N PRO A 92 -0.80 -6.90 -6.99
CA PRO A 92 -1.88 -7.73 -7.51
C PRO A 92 -1.92 -9.08 -6.79
N PRO A 93 -3.11 -9.73 -6.69
CA PRO A 93 -3.22 -11.10 -6.21
C PRO A 93 -2.21 -12.00 -6.92
N GLN A 94 -1.53 -12.90 -6.20
CA GLN A 94 -0.50 -13.79 -6.77
C GLN A 94 -1.03 -15.20 -7.10
N ASP A 95 -2.30 -15.45 -6.81
CA ASP A 95 -2.96 -16.71 -7.16
C ASP A 95 -3.18 -16.84 -8.69
N ASN A 96 -3.84 -17.91 -9.12
CA ASN A 96 -4.18 -18.10 -10.53
C ASN A 96 -5.57 -17.55 -10.89
N MET A 97 -6.28 -16.89 -9.97
CA MET A 97 -7.61 -16.33 -10.27
C MET A 97 -7.45 -15.09 -11.14
N LEU A 98 -8.23 -15.03 -12.22
CA LEU A 98 -8.28 -13.86 -13.12
C LEU A 98 -9.46 -12.94 -12.79
N ASP A 99 -10.47 -13.47 -12.11
CA ASP A 99 -11.61 -12.69 -11.64
C ASP A 99 -11.17 -11.73 -10.54
N GLY A 100 -11.67 -10.50 -10.58
CA GLY A 100 -11.34 -9.48 -9.57
C GLY A 100 -9.95 -8.84 -9.72
N ILE A 101 -9.20 -9.14 -10.79
CA ILE A 101 -7.95 -8.41 -11.07
C ILE A 101 -8.28 -6.97 -11.44
N VAL A 102 -7.75 -6.07 -10.62
CA VAL A 102 -7.84 -4.63 -10.81
C VAL A 102 -6.91 -4.17 -11.93
N ASP A 103 -7.47 -3.72 -13.04
CA ASP A 103 -6.73 -3.16 -14.19
C ASP A 103 -6.95 -1.65 -14.37
N GLN A 104 -7.88 -1.05 -13.65
CA GLN A 104 -8.13 0.39 -13.60
C GLN A 104 -8.14 0.87 -12.16
N TYR A 105 -7.83 2.15 -11.93
CA TYR A 105 -7.85 2.70 -10.58
C TYR A 105 -8.26 4.16 -10.59
N ALA A 106 -8.82 4.59 -9.46
CA ALA A 106 -8.96 5.99 -9.10
C ALA A 106 -8.65 6.19 -7.61
N PHE A 107 -7.68 7.05 -7.32
CA PHE A 107 -7.28 7.43 -5.97
C PHE A 107 -7.98 8.71 -5.58
N TYR A 108 -8.68 8.65 -4.46
CA TYR A 108 -9.32 9.79 -3.83
C TYR A 108 -8.74 10.03 -2.46
N VAL A 109 -8.83 11.27 -2.00
CA VAL A 109 -8.34 11.64 -0.68
C VAL A 109 -9.30 12.58 0.03
N SER A 110 -9.31 12.54 1.37
CA SER A 110 -10.16 13.38 2.22
C SER A 110 -9.43 13.75 3.51
N ASP A 111 -9.81 14.87 4.11
CA ASP A 111 -9.41 15.29 5.46
C ASP A 111 -10.54 15.18 6.49
N ASP A 112 -11.76 14.85 6.06
CA ASP A 112 -12.98 14.82 6.88
C ASP A 112 -13.86 13.57 6.69
N ASN A 113 -13.40 12.62 5.87
CA ASN A 113 -14.11 11.41 5.45
C ASN A 113 -15.48 11.67 4.78
N LYS A 114 -15.73 12.88 4.29
CA LYS A 114 -17.00 13.30 3.68
C LYS A 114 -16.78 13.92 2.30
N ASN A 115 -15.81 14.80 2.20
CA ASN A 115 -15.43 15.49 0.97
C ASN A 115 -14.20 14.83 0.38
N TRP A 116 -14.35 14.28 -0.83
CA TRP A 116 -13.33 13.49 -1.50
C TRP A 116 -12.80 14.20 -2.74
N LYS A 117 -11.47 14.23 -2.89
CA LYS A 117 -10.78 14.81 -4.04
C LYS A 117 -10.08 13.73 -4.84
N LEU A 118 -10.35 13.66 -6.15
CA LEU A 118 -9.59 12.80 -7.06
C LEU A 118 -8.15 13.31 -7.18
N VAL A 119 -7.16 12.44 -7.01
CA VAL A 119 -5.74 12.80 -7.06
C VAL A 119 -4.95 12.05 -8.12
N SER A 120 -5.41 10.87 -8.52
CA SER A 120 -4.82 10.09 -9.60
C SER A 120 -5.85 9.11 -10.15
N LYS A 121 -5.82 8.83 -11.45
CA LYS A 121 -6.57 7.75 -12.07
C LYS A 121 -5.80 7.20 -13.25
N GLY A 122 -6.00 5.93 -13.57
CA GLY A 122 -5.31 5.31 -14.68
C GLY A 122 -5.62 3.83 -14.81
N THR A 123 -4.77 3.15 -15.57
CA THR A 123 -4.86 1.71 -15.80
C THR A 123 -3.52 1.06 -15.54
N PHE A 124 -3.54 -0.21 -15.13
CA PHE A 124 -2.36 -1.03 -15.00
C PHE A 124 -2.19 -1.89 -16.25
N ALA A 125 -1.21 -1.55 -17.07
CA ALA A 125 -0.95 -2.28 -18.30
C ALA A 125 -0.50 -3.73 -18.02
N ASN A 126 -1.17 -4.70 -18.66
CA ASN A 126 -0.79 -6.11 -18.64
C ASN A 126 -0.73 -6.76 -17.24
N ILE A 127 -1.54 -6.27 -16.29
CA ILE A 127 -1.47 -6.70 -14.88
C ILE A 127 -1.85 -8.17 -14.68
N ALA A 128 -2.76 -8.70 -15.49
CA ALA A 128 -3.16 -10.11 -15.44
C ALA A 128 -2.01 -11.07 -15.80
N ALA A 129 -1.16 -10.68 -16.75
CA ALA A 129 -0.02 -11.51 -17.18
C ALA A 129 1.27 -11.20 -16.42
N ASN A 130 1.41 -10.00 -15.84
CA ASN A 130 2.60 -9.59 -15.11
C ASN A 130 2.24 -8.95 -13.75
N ARG A 131 2.01 -9.82 -12.76
CA ARG A 131 1.54 -9.48 -11.40
C ARG A 131 2.65 -8.96 -10.48
N ILE A 132 3.51 -8.07 -10.98
CA ILE A 132 4.53 -7.42 -10.16
C ILE A 132 3.95 -6.24 -9.38
N LYS A 133 4.63 -5.85 -8.30
CA LYS A 133 4.32 -4.65 -7.51
C LYS A 133 4.26 -3.42 -8.43
N GLN A 134 3.11 -2.77 -8.45
CA GLN A 134 2.88 -1.49 -9.12
C GLN A 134 3.14 -0.33 -8.15
N ARG A 135 3.56 0.81 -8.69
CA ARG A 135 3.72 2.04 -7.92
C ARG A 135 2.95 3.16 -8.62
N VAL A 136 1.86 3.61 -8.02
CA VAL A 136 1.10 4.77 -8.48
C VAL A 136 1.74 6.01 -7.87
N GLN A 137 2.26 6.89 -8.71
CA GLN A 137 2.77 8.18 -8.27
C GLN A 137 1.61 9.12 -7.99
N LEU A 138 1.65 9.80 -6.84
CA LEU A 138 0.63 10.75 -6.41
C LEU A 138 1.20 12.18 -6.40
N PRO A 139 0.34 13.20 -6.57
CA PRO A 139 0.70 14.57 -6.28
C PRO A 139 1.05 14.71 -4.79
N LEU A 140 1.92 15.67 -4.44
CA LEU A 140 2.21 15.93 -3.03
C LEU A 140 0.94 16.44 -2.32
N LEU A 141 0.35 15.61 -1.45
CA LEU A 141 -0.88 15.90 -0.71
C LEU A 141 -0.77 15.35 0.72
N SER A 142 -1.48 15.97 1.68
CA SER A 142 -1.52 15.57 3.09
C SER A 142 -2.95 15.24 3.51
N VAL A 143 -3.33 13.95 3.60
CA VAL A 143 -4.75 13.51 3.59
C VAL A 143 -4.92 11.99 3.86
N ASP A 144 -6.14 11.56 4.24
CA ASP A 144 -6.62 10.16 4.27
C ASP A 144 -7.05 9.67 2.87
N VAL A 145 -7.14 8.35 2.62
CA VAL A 145 -7.18 7.76 1.26
C VAL A 145 -8.36 6.81 1.03
N ILE A 146 -9.02 7.00 -0.11
CA ILE A 146 -9.86 5.99 -0.78
C ILE A 146 -9.15 5.45 -2.01
N LEU A 147 -9.25 4.14 -2.17
CA LEU A 147 -8.82 3.40 -3.35
C LEU A 147 -10.06 2.84 -4.05
N ASN A 148 -10.40 3.37 -5.21
CA ASN A 148 -11.42 2.77 -6.08
C ASN A 148 -10.71 1.88 -7.10
N PHE A 149 -11.17 0.64 -7.17
CA PHE A 149 -10.63 -0.42 -8.03
C PHE A 149 -11.75 -1.05 -8.86
#